data_AF-A0A9D9XKK5-F1
#
_entry.id   AF-A0A9D9XKK5-F1
#
_cell.length_a   1.000
_cell.length_b   1.000
_cell.length_c   1.000
_cell.angle_alpha   90.00
_cell.angle_beta   90.00
_cell.angle_gamma   90.00
#
_symmetry.space_group_name_H-M   'P 1'
#
loop_
_entity.id
_entity.type
_entity.pdbx_description
1 polymer ?
#
loop_
_entity_poly.entity_id
_entity_poly.type
_entity_poly.pdbx_seq_one_letter_code
_entity_poly.pdbx_strand_id
1 'polypeptide(L)'
;MPVAKPLYKIVPKIATYKSAILPGYGQIYNRQYWKVPFVYGGLGLSVYYIITNNNKYLKYKTALASFYDSNLQLKANEPIVLVTINGITRQLNFNQILRRTDFYRRNRDYSYLALAGVWVFNIIDANVSAHLKTFDLSDDISFQVKPTLNTQNDFNQLTMGLKFTFNLN
;
A
#
# COMPACT_ATOMS: atom_id res chain seq x y z
N MET A 1 5.29 -3.51 -43.61
CA MET A 1 4.28 -2.62 -43.00
C MET A 1 4.32 -2.85 -41.49
N PRO A 2 4.61 -1.85 -40.64
CA PRO A 2 4.54 -2.07 -39.19
C PRO A 2 3.08 -2.20 -38.77
N VAL A 3 2.74 -3.34 -38.17
CA VAL A 3 1.40 -3.61 -37.63
C VAL A 3 1.23 -2.73 -36.38
N ALA A 4 0.27 -1.81 -36.43
CA ALA A 4 -0.07 -0.97 -35.27
C ALA A 4 -0.54 -1.87 -34.11
N LYS A 5 0.12 -1.76 -32.95
CA LYS A 5 -0.26 -2.51 -31.75
C LYS A 5 -1.62 -1.98 -31.26
N PRO A 6 -2.60 -2.84 -30.94
CA PRO A 6 -3.92 -2.38 -30.53
C PRO A 6 -3.84 -1.55 -29.25
N LEU A 7 -4.48 -0.38 -29.26
CA LEU A 7 -4.60 0.55 -28.13
C LEU A 7 -5.35 -0.13 -26.98
N TYR A 8 -4.67 -0.24 -25.84
CA TYR A 8 -5.20 -0.88 -24.65
C TYR A 8 -6.25 0.00 -23.96
N LYS A 9 -7.52 -0.39 -24.07
CA LYS A 9 -8.66 0.30 -23.47
C LYS A 9 -8.77 -0.03 -21.97
N ILE A 10 -8.50 0.95 -21.11
CA ILE A 10 -8.66 0.84 -19.66
C ILE A 10 -10.16 0.94 -19.33
N VAL A 11 -10.74 -0.10 -18.73
CA VAL A 11 -12.15 -0.11 -18.30
C VAL A 11 -12.21 0.18 -16.79
N PRO A 12 -12.71 1.36 -16.36
CA PRO A 12 -12.64 1.81 -14.96
C PRO A 12 -13.30 0.84 -13.98
N LYS A 13 -14.47 0.30 -14.36
CA LYS A 13 -15.25 -0.64 -13.53
C LYS A 13 -14.48 -1.93 -13.21
N ILE A 14 -13.63 -2.40 -14.12
CA ILE A 14 -12.85 -3.64 -13.95
C ILE A 14 -11.58 -3.36 -13.13
N ALA A 15 -10.97 -2.17 -13.30
CA ALA A 15 -9.80 -1.76 -12.50
C ALA A 15 -10.14 -1.56 -11.01
N THR A 16 -11.33 -1.03 -10.71
CA THR A 16 -11.84 -0.89 -9.34
C THR A 16 -12.13 -2.25 -8.70
N TYR A 17 -12.81 -3.16 -9.42
CA TYR A 17 -13.11 -4.51 -8.92
C TYR A 17 -11.85 -5.35 -8.67
N LYS A 18 -10.83 -5.25 -9.55
CA LYS A 18 -9.56 -5.98 -9.39
C LYS A 18 -8.63 -5.37 -8.34
N SER A 19 -8.72 -4.07 -8.07
CA SER A 19 -7.99 -3.42 -6.97
C SER A 19 -8.54 -3.77 -5.59
N ALA A 20 -9.82 -4.16 -5.53
CA ALA A 20 -10.44 -4.59 -4.28
C ALA A 20 -9.97 -5.97 -3.81
N ILE A 21 -9.51 -6.84 -4.72
CA ILE A 21 -9.11 -8.22 -4.41
C ILE A 21 -7.63 -8.33 -4.03
N LEU A 22 -6.76 -7.51 -4.64
CA LEU A 22 -5.34 -7.42 -4.29
C LEU A 22 -4.96 -5.94 -4.19
N PRO A 23 -4.65 -5.41 -3.00
CA PRO A 23 -4.22 -4.02 -2.86
C PRO A 23 -2.99 -3.76 -3.75
N GLY A 24 -3.08 -2.77 -4.64
CA GLY A 24 -2.02 -2.41 -5.59
C GLY A 24 -2.19 -2.90 -7.03
N TYR A 25 -3.13 -3.81 -7.35
CA TYR A 25 -3.28 -4.31 -8.73
C TYR A 25 -3.73 -3.21 -9.73
N GLY A 26 -4.52 -2.23 -9.28
CA GLY A 26 -4.90 -1.07 -10.09
C GLY A 26 -3.73 -0.13 -10.41
N GLN A 27 -2.74 -0.02 -9.52
CA GLN A 27 -1.55 0.80 -9.77
C GLN A 27 -0.64 0.16 -10.83
N ILE A 28 -0.54 -1.17 -10.85
CA ILE A 28 0.14 -1.93 -11.91
C ILE A 28 -0.58 -1.76 -13.25
N TYR A 29 -1.91 -1.90 -13.26
CA TYR A 29 -2.74 -1.68 -14.45
C TYR A 29 -2.59 -0.25 -14.99
N ASN A 30 -2.40 0.73 -14.10
CA ASN A 30 -2.25 2.14 -14.46
C ASN A 30 -0.80 2.58 -14.76
N ARG A 31 0.18 1.65 -14.75
CA ARG A 31 1.64 1.91 -14.85
C ARG A 31 2.19 2.87 -13.78
N GLN A 32 1.49 3.07 -12.68
CA GLN A 32 1.92 3.96 -11.58
C GLN A 32 2.68 3.15 -10.51
N TYR A 33 3.73 2.45 -10.92
CA TYR A 33 4.50 1.55 -10.04
C TYR A 33 5.18 2.26 -8.88
N TRP A 34 5.51 3.55 -9.04
CA TRP A 34 6.18 4.33 -8.01
C TRP A 34 5.31 4.54 -6.74
N LYS A 35 3.97 4.42 -6.85
CA LYS A 35 3.05 4.53 -5.71
C LYS A 35 2.94 3.23 -4.90
N VAL A 36 3.30 2.10 -5.49
CA VAL A 36 3.14 0.76 -4.89
C VAL A 36 3.90 0.60 -3.57
N PRO A 37 5.17 1.05 -3.43
CA PRO A 37 5.89 0.95 -2.17
C PRO A 37 5.19 1.66 -1.01
N PHE A 38 4.51 2.78 -1.26
CA PHE A 38 3.80 3.53 -0.21
C PHE A 38 2.55 2.78 0.28
N VAL A 39 1.80 2.17 -0.64
CA VAL A 39 0.62 1.36 -0.30
C VAL A 39 1.02 0.13 0.51
N TYR A 40 2.00 -0.62 0.03
CA TYR A 40 2.52 -1.79 0.74
C TYR A 40 3.21 -1.41 2.05
N GLY A 41 3.86 -0.25 2.11
CA GLY A 41 4.40 0.31 3.35
C GLY A 41 3.30 0.56 4.39
N GLY A 42 2.22 1.25 4.00
CA GLY A 42 1.09 1.52 4.90
C GLY A 42 0.39 0.25 5.38
N LEU A 43 0.15 -0.71 4.48
CA LEU A 43 -0.45 -2.01 4.81
C LEU A 43 0.48 -2.84 5.71
N GLY A 44 1.75 -2.94 5.34
CA GLY A 44 2.77 -3.68 6.09
C GLY A 44 2.95 -3.14 7.51
N LEU A 45 3.02 -1.81 7.67
CA LEU A 45 3.07 -1.17 8.99
C LEU A 45 1.82 -1.47 9.81
N SER A 46 0.63 -1.36 9.21
CA SER A 46 -0.64 -1.63 9.91
C SER A 46 -0.71 -3.09 10.39
N VAL A 47 -0.34 -4.04 9.53
CA VAL A 47 -0.28 -5.47 9.87
C VAL A 47 0.75 -5.73 10.97
N TYR A 48 1.93 -5.13 10.88
CA TYR A 48 2.97 -5.24 11.91
C TYR A 48 2.44 -4.78 13.28
N TYR A 49 1.76 -3.63 13.34
CA TYR A 49 1.16 -3.14 14.58
C TYR A 49 0.02 -4.03 15.08
N ILE A 50 -0.82 -4.58 14.19
CA ILE A 50 -1.86 -5.56 14.57
C ILE A 50 -1.22 -6.76 15.27
N ILE A 51 -0.23 -7.40 14.64
CA ILE A 51 0.40 -8.61 15.16
C ILE A 51 1.09 -8.33 16.50
N THR A 52 1.88 -7.27 16.58
CA THR A 52 2.63 -6.94 17.79
C THR A 52 1.72 -6.56 18.96
N ASN A 53 0.67 -5.77 18.71
CA ASN A 53 -0.32 -5.42 19.73
C ASN A 53 -1.14 -6.65 20.15
N ASN A 54 -1.54 -7.51 19.21
CA ASN A 54 -2.29 -8.73 19.51
C ASN A 54 -1.47 -9.73 20.35
N ASN A 55 -0.20 -9.94 20.01
CA ASN A 55 0.68 -10.84 20.76
C ASN A 55 0.87 -10.36 22.20
N LYS A 56 1.05 -9.04 22.39
CA LYS A 56 1.15 -8.45 23.74
C LYS A 56 -0.18 -8.54 24.48
N TYR A 57 -1.30 -8.24 23.83
CA TYR A 57 -2.64 -8.38 24.39
C TYR A 57 -2.90 -9.80 24.90
N LEU A 58 -2.60 -10.83 24.10
CA LEU A 58 -2.78 -12.22 24.51
C LEU A 58 -1.94 -12.57 25.74
N LYS A 59 -0.67 -12.16 25.78
CA LYS A 59 0.20 -12.39 26.96
C LYS A 59 -0.35 -11.76 28.23
N TYR A 60 -0.77 -10.49 28.17
CA TYR A 60 -1.34 -9.82 29.33
C TYR A 60 -2.71 -10.38 29.70
N LYS A 61 -3.54 -10.79 28.72
CA LYS A 61 -4.82 -11.45 28.96
C LYS A 61 -4.65 -12.79 29.68
N THR A 62 -3.66 -13.60 29.28
CA THR A 62 -3.34 -14.86 29.96
C THR A 62 -2.84 -14.61 31.37
N ALA A 63 -1.96 -13.62 31.56
CA ALA A 63 -1.51 -13.21 32.89
C ALA A 63 -2.65 -12.64 33.76
N LEU A 64 -3.64 -11.99 33.15
CA LEU A 64 -4.84 -11.52 33.83
C LEU A 64 -5.73 -12.70 34.25
N ALA A 65 -5.89 -13.71 33.39
CA ALA A 65 -6.65 -14.92 33.68
C ALA A 65 -6.05 -15.69 34.87
N SER A 66 -4.72 -15.74 34.99
CA SER A 66 -4.07 -16.41 36.13
C SER A 66 -4.35 -15.74 37.49
N PHE A 67 -4.77 -14.47 37.53
CA PHE A 67 -5.27 -13.87 38.78
C PHE A 67 -6.62 -14.42 39.20
N TYR A 68 -7.52 -14.65 38.25
CA TYR A 68 -8.84 -15.17 38.57
C TYR A 68 -8.78 -16.64 38.99
N ASP A 69 -7.87 -17.39 38.39
CA ASP A 69 -7.58 -18.78 38.76
C ASP A 69 -6.89 -18.87 40.13
N SER A 70 -5.91 -18.00 40.41
CA SER A 70 -5.23 -17.98 41.72
C SER A 70 -6.07 -17.38 42.86
N ASN A 71 -7.00 -16.47 42.57
CA ASN A 71 -7.96 -15.92 43.54
C ASN A 71 -8.98 -16.97 44.01
N LEU A 72 -9.14 -18.11 43.33
CA LEU A 72 -9.87 -19.26 43.87
C LEU A 72 -9.08 -20.00 44.96
N GLN A 73 -7.76 -19.78 45.08
CA GLN A 73 -6.93 -20.52 46.03
C GLN A 73 -6.30 -19.71 47.16
N LEU A 74 -5.96 -18.41 47.06
CA LEU A 74 -5.30 -17.74 48.21
C LEU A 74 -5.61 -16.23 48.38
N LYS A 75 -6.28 -15.93 49.51
CA LYS A 75 -6.12 -14.71 50.32
C LYS A 75 -4.66 -14.61 50.78
N ALA A 76 -3.92 -13.57 50.38
CA ALA A 76 -2.90 -12.85 51.18
C ALA A 76 -1.97 -12.04 50.26
N ASN A 77 -1.99 -10.72 50.42
CA ASN A 77 -1.17 -9.72 49.71
C ASN A 77 -1.39 -9.64 48.19
N GLU A 78 -1.33 -8.41 47.66
CA GLU A 78 -1.45 -8.09 46.23
C GLU A 78 -0.79 -9.17 45.36
N PRO A 79 -1.57 -9.98 44.60
CA PRO A 79 -0.96 -10.99 43.77
C PRO A 79 -0.06 -10.30 42.74
N ILE A 80 1.17 -10.78 42.62
CA ILE A 80 2.15 -10.30 41.63
C ILE A 80 2.33 -11.43 40.63
N VAL A 81 2.13 -11.14 39.34
CA VAL A 81 2.33 -12.12 38.26
C VAL A 81 3.57 -11.74 37.45
N LEU A 82 4.40 -12.74 37.16
CA LEU A 82 5.56 -12.62 36.30
C LEU A 82 5.10 -12.69 34.84
N VAL A 83 5.35 -11.61 34.08
CA VAL A 83 5.03 -11.56 32.65
C VAL A 83 6.31 -11.36 31.85
N THR A 84 6.59 -12.29 30.94
CA THR A 84 7.77 -12.23 30.06
C THR A 84 7.41 -11.74 28.66
N ILE A 85 7.94 -10.57 28.29
CA ILE A 85 7.75 -9.97 26.97
C ILE A 85 9.11 -9.61 26.39
N ASN A 86 9.38 -10.11 25.18
CA ASN A 86 10.63 -9.88 24.46
C ASN A 86 11.88 -10.20 25.32
N GLY A 87 11.84 -11.32 26.07
CA GLY A 87 12.93 -11.75 26.95
C GLY A 87 13.02 -11.00 28.29
N ILE A 88 12.20 -9.99 28.52
CA ILE A 88 12.19 -9.23 29.78
C ILE A 88 11.03 -9.72 30.65
N THR A 89 11.36 -10.28 31.81
CA THR A 89 10.40 -10.64 32.84
C THR A 89 10.10 -9.44 33.72
N ARG A 90 8.82 -9.15 33.93
CA ARG A 90 8.38 -8.05 34.81
C ARG A 90 7.41 -8.58 35.85
N GLN A 91 7.58 -8.11 37.07
CA GLN A 91 6.63 -8.27 38.16
C GLN A 91 5.55 -7.21 38.00
N LEU A 92 4.29 -7.61 37.88
CA LEU A 92 3.18 -6.68 37.70
C LEU A 92 2.02 -7.05 38.62
N ASN A 93 1.45 -6.04 39.26
CA ASN A 93 0.23 -6.17 40.05
C ASN A 93 -1.00 -6.24 39.14
N PHE A 94 -2.15 -6.66 39.70
CA PHE A 94 -3.42 -6.77 38.99
C PHE A 94 -3.78 -5.51 38.19
N ASN A 95 -3.79 -4.33 38.84
CA ASN A 95 -4.14 -3.05 38.21
C ASN A 95 -3.20 -2.70 37.03
N GLN A 96 -1.92 -3.04 37.14
CA GLN A 96 -0.95 -2.79 36.08
C GLN A 96 -1.18 -3.72 34.87
N ILE A 97 -1.50 -4.99 35.12
CA ILE A 97 -1.81 -5.96 34.07
C ILE A 97 -3.13 -5.61 33.38
N LEU A 98 -4.15 -5.22 34.13
CA LEU A 98 -5.43 -4.77 33.58
C LEU A 98 -5.24 -3.57 32.63
N ARG A 99 -4.57 -2.51 33.11
CA ARG A 99 -4.28 -1.32 32.30
C ARG A 99 -3.48 -1.65 31.03
N ARG A 100 -2.50 -2.55 31.13
CA ARG A 100 -1.70 -2.99 29.97
C ARG A 100 -2.53 -3.83 28.99
N THR A 101 -3.38 -4.72 29.49
CA THR A 101 -4.30 -5.52 28.68
C THR A 101 -5.21 -4.62 27.86
N ASP A 102 -5.86 -3.65 28.50
CA ASP A 102 -6.76 -2.71 27.82
C ASP A 102 -6.02 -1.81 26.84
N PHE A 103 -4.81 -1.36 27.18
CA PHE A 103 -3.97 -0.57 26.29
C PHE A 103 -3.65 -1.33 24.99
N TYR A 104 -3.19 -2.58 25.09
CA TYR A 104 -2.85 -3.37 23.89
C TYR A 104 -4.09 -3.83 23.12
N ARG A 105 -5.23 -4.06 23.80
CA ARG A 105 -6.51 -4.30 23.14
C ARG A 105 -6.90 -3.11 22.26
N ARG A 106 -6.96 -1.92 22.86
CA ARG A 106 -7.35 -0.69 22.17
C ARG A 106 -6.40 -0.34 21.03
N ASN A 107 -5.09 -0.49 21.23
CA ASN A 107 -4.11 -0.23 20.18
C ASN A 107 -4.22 -1.22 19.01
N ARG A 108 -4.53 -2.50 19.27
CA ARG A 108 -4.81 -3.47 18.22
C ARG A 108 -6.05 -3.04 17.42
N ASP A 109 -7.11 -2.61 18.11
CA ASP A 109 -8.35 -2.16 17.48
C ASP A 109 -8.10 -0.91 16.62
N TYR A 110 -7.31 0.06 17.11
CA TYR A 110 -6.82 1.18 16.29
C TYR A 110 -5.95 0.74 15.10
N SER A 111 -5.16 -0.32 15.25
CA SER A 111 -4.34 -0.84 14.15
C SER A 111 -5.22 -1.45 13.05
N TYR A 112 -6.32 -2.11 13.41
CA TYR A 112 -7.33 -2.57 12.45
C TYR A 112 -8.01 -1.40 11.73
N LEU A 113 -8.35 -0.33 12.45
CA LEU A 113 -8.90 0.89 11.84
C LEU A 113 -7.89 1.55 10.89
N ALA A 114 -6.61 1.60 11.27
CA ALA A 114 -5.55 2.10 10.41
C ALA A 114 -5.41 1.25 9.14
N LEU A 115 -5.44 -0.09 9.26
CA LEU A 115 -5.41 -1.00 8.11
C LEU A 115 -6.59 -0.74 7.16
N ALA A 116 -7.81 -0.61 7.71
CA ALA A 116 -8.99 -0.28 6.93
C ALA A 116 -8.88 1.10 6.26
N GLY A 117 -8.36 2.10 6.98
CA GLY A 117 -8.11 3.44 6.46
C GLY A 117 -7.13 3.45 5.28
N VAL A 118 -6.00 2.73 5.40
CA VAL A 118 -5.03 2.57 4.31
C VAL A 118 -5.68 1.88 3.11
N TRP A 119 -6.50 0.86 3.35
CA TRP A 119 -7.17 0.14 2.27
C TRP A 119 -8.18 1.02 1.53
N VAL A 120 -9.01 1.80 2.25
CA VAL A 120 -9.95 2.76 1.66
C VAL A 120 -9.20 3.85 0.90
N PHE A 121 -8.14 4.42 1.48
CA PHE A 121 -7.32 5.44 0.82
C PHE A 121 -6.71 4.92 -0.49
N ASN A 122 -6.28 3.66 -0.53
CA ASN A 122 -5.77 3.03 -1.74
C ASN A 122 -6.82 2.98 -2.86
N ILE A 123 -8.07 2.65 -2.52
CA ILE A 123 -9.17 2.60 -3.49
C ILE A 123 -9.45 4.01 -4.05
N ILE A 124 -9.49 5.03 -3.18
CA ILE A 124 -9.74 6.42 -3.59
C ILE A 124 -8.62 6.92 -4.53
N ASP A 125 -7.35 6.73 -4.16
CA ASP A 125 -6.20 7.16 -4.99
C ASP A 125 -6.19 6.48 -6.37
N ALA A 126 -6.52 5.18 -6.41
CA ALA A 126 -6.63 4.44 -7.66
C ALA A 126 -7.79 4.97 -8.54
N ASN A 127 -8.95 5.26 -7.94
CA ASN A 127 -10.12 5.77 -8.65
C ASN A 127 -9.88 7.17 -9.24
N VAL A 128 -9.32 8.09 -8.45
CA VAL A 128 -8.96 9.44 -8.91
C VAL A 128 -7.94 9.38 -10.04
N SER A 129 -6.89 8.55 -9.89
CA SER A 129 -5.84 8.37 -10.91
C SER A 129 -6.39 7.77 -12.21
N ALA A 130 -7.40 6.91 -12.14
CA ALA A 130 -8.05 6.35 -13.32
C ALA A 130 -8.95 7.39 -14.03
N HIS A 131 -9.66 8.21 -13.27
CA HIS A 131 -10.54 9.24 -13.82
C HIS A 131 -9.75 10.38 -14.51
N LEU A 132 -8.64 10.82 -13.91
CA LEU A 132 -7.77 11.83 -14.53
C LEU A 132 -7.14 11.35 -15.84
N LYS A 133 -6.77 10.07 -15.93
CA LYS A 133 -6.23 9.52 -17.17
C LYS A 133 -7.24 9.46 -18.32
N THR A 134 -8.54 9.45 -18.03
CA THR A 134 -9.56 9.46 -19.08
C THR A 134 -9.85 10.87 -19.58
N PHE A 135 -9.47 11.91 -18.83
CA PHE A 135 -9.66 13.32 -19.19
C PHE A 135 -8.51 13.90 -20.05
N ASP A 136 -7.29 13.34 -20.00
CA ASP A 136 -6.08 13.95 -20.58
C ASP A 136 -5.36 13.08 -21.63
N LEU A 137 -6.10 12.24 -22.35
CA LEU A 137 -5.58 11.38 -23.43
C LEU A 137 -6.15 11.75 -24.82
N SER A 138 -6.47 13.03 -25.03
CA SER A 138 -6.83 13.57 -26.36
C SER A 138 -5.69 14.34 -27.05
N ASP A 139 -4.54 14.53 -26.40
CA ASP A 139 -3.45 15.29 -26.98
C ASP A 139 -2.48 14.35 -27.71
N ASP A 140 -2.67 14.23 -29.02
CA ASP A 140 -1.76 13.58 -29.98
C ASP A 140 -0.45 14.38 -30.12
N ILE A 141 0.33 14.49 -29.04
CA ILE A 141 1.70 15.02 -29.09
C ILE A 141 2.61 13.92 -29.64
N SER A 142 2.62 13.77 -30.96
CA SER A 142 3.50 12.82 -31.65
C SER A 142 4.81 13.49 -32.07
N PHE A 143 5.93 13.00 -31.54
CA PHE A 143 7.27 13.37 -32.02
C PHE A 143 7.69 12.38 -33.11
N GLN A 144 7.84 12.86 -34.35
CA GLN A 144 8.25 12.02 -35.48
C GLN A 144 9.66 12.41 -35.94
N VAL A 145 10.57 11.44 -35.89
CA VAL A 145 11.93 11.55 -36.47
C VAL A 145 11.98 10.71 -37.74
N LYS A 146 12.28 11.34 -38.87
CA LYS A 146 12.44 10.64 -40.16
C LYS A 146 13.82 10.97 -40.75
N PRO A 147 14.61 9.96 -41.16
CA PRO A 147 15.83 10.21 -41.92
C PRO A 147 15.45 10.72 -43.32
N THR A 148 16.14 11.76 -43.79
CA THR A 148 15.93 12.33 -45.13
C THR A 148 17.19 12.21 -45.95
N LEU A 149 17.07 11.68 -47.16
CA LEU A 149 18.13 11.66 -48.16
C LEU A 149 17.65 12.53 -49.32
N ASN A 150 18.28 13.68 -49.51
CA ASN A 150 18.01 14.55 -50.64
C ASN A 150 19.16 14.40 -51.65
N THR A 151 18.83 13.91 -52.84
CA THR A 151 19.73 13.92 -54.00
C THR A 151 19.32 15.10 -54.88
N GLN A 152 20.03 16.22 -54.80
CA GLN A 152 19.85 17.33 -55.75
C GLN A 152 20.60 16.99 -57.05
N ASN A 153 19.88 16.99 -58.18
CA ASN A 153 20.36 16.46 -59.45
C ASN A 153 21.31 17.39 -60.22
N ASP A 154 21.67 18.56 -59.70
CA ASP A 154 22.51 19.53 -60.43
C ASP A 154 23.98 19.53 -60.00
N PHE A 155 24.29 19.02 -58.81
CA PHE A 155 25.66 18.76 -58.35
C PHE A 155 25.59 17.52 -57.45
N ASN A 156 26.32 16.46 -57.80
CA ASN A 156 26.30 15.11 -57.21
C ASN A 156 26.75 15.09 -55.73
N GLN A 157 26.03 15.80 -54.85
CA GLN A 157 26.31 15.96 -53.43
C GLN A 157 25.22 15.24 -52.64
N LEU A 158 25.63 14.17 -51.96
CA LEU A 158 24.76 13.42 -51.06
C LEU A 158 24.66 14.17 -49.73
N THR A 159 23.49 14.73 -49.42
CA THR A 159 23.25 15.35 -48.11
C THR A 159 22.37 14.43 -47.27
N MET A 160 22.93 13.94 -46.16
CA MET A 160 22.22 13.16 -45.15
C MET A 160 21.71 14.10 -44.06
N GLY A 161 20.42 14.04 -43.75
CA GLY A 161 19.80 14.88 -42.74
C GLY A 161 18.79 14.13 -41.86
N LEU A 162 18.57 14.62 -40.65
CA LEU A 162 17.49 14.19 -39.78
C LEU A 162 16.41 15.26 -39.76
N LYS A 163 15.16 14.88 -40.10
CA LYS A 163 14.01 15.78 -39.98
C LYS A 163 13.25 15.47 -38.70
N PHE A 164 13.13 16.49 -37.87
CA PHE A 164 12.31 16.51 -36.67
C PHE A 164 11.00 17.24 -37.01
N THR A 165 9.86 16.60 -36.78
CA THR A 165 8.55 17.26 -36.94
C THR A 165 7.82 17.19 -35.61
N PHE A 166 7.45 18.37 -35.10
CA PHE A 166 6.60 18.54 -33.94
C PHE A 166 5.22 19.02 -34.42
N ASN A 167 4.20 18.25 -34.08
CA ASN A 167 2.82 18.70 -34.23
C ASN A 167 2.32 19.11 -32.84
N LEU A 168 1.87 20.35 -32.73
CA LEU A 168 1.25 20.95 -31.56
C LEU A 168 -0.14 21.41 -32.01
N ASN A 169 -1.18 21.05 -31.27
CA ASN A 169 -2.53 21.55 -31.47
C ASN A 169 -2.92 22.45 -30.28
#